data_AF-A0A4R1BMQ1-F1
#
_entry.id   AF-A0A4R1BMQ1-F1
#
_cell.length_a   1.000
_cell.length_b   1.000
_cell.length_c   1.000
_cell.angle_alpha   90.00
_cell.angle_beta   90.00
_cell.angle_gamma   90.00
#
_symmetry.space_group_name_H-M   'P 1'
#
loop_
_entity.id
_entity.type
_entity.pdbx_description
1 polymer ?
#
loop_
_entity_poly.entity_id
_entity_poly.type
_entity_poly.pdbx_seq_one_letter_code
_entity_poly.pdbx_strand_id
1 'polypeptide(L)'
;MSLAISFNSEMLKTRRTAAFWMSVAGAAFIPCIFLLIYLTKPDKMIPKLELGGWTMHLQMGWQSLSSFLFPMYVILICALIPQVEYRNNAWKQVWASPQTTGEVFFAKWGAIQSMILLFFVVFNGLMIGNAALVNIINPKFPFFHMALDWKALIHLNVKTFVSVLSISAFQYWLSLRFKSFVAPVGIGLALLIAGLIATGFGWEHVDKIPFAYPILTLKSMMMPKQDYLVKHEWYSLAYTALFLVLGFLDLRYRKERG
;
A
#
# COMPACT_ATOMS: atom_id res chain seq x y z
N MET A 1 -2.12 -17.73 23.90
CA MET A 1 -0.94 -16.82 23.89
C MET A 1 -1.44 -15.38 23.83
N SER A 2 -0.61 -14.35 24.01
CA SER A 2 -1.04 -12.97 23.68
C SER A 2 -0.93 -12.73 22.17
N LEU A 3 -1.84 -11.92 21.61
CA LEU A 3 -1.80 -11.49 20.20
C LEU A 3 -0.45 -10.85 19.83
N ALA A 4 0.20 -10.16 20.77
CA ALA A 4 1.52 -9.57 20.56
C ALA A 4 2.61 -10.62 20.26
N ILE A 5 2.54 -11.79 20.88
CA ILE A 5 3.51 -12.88 20.66
C ILE A 5 3.28 -13.51 19.28
N SER A 6 2.01 -13.73 18.90
CA SER A 6 1.65 -14.23 17.57
C SER A 6 2.13 -13.27 16.48
N PHE A 7 1.88 -11.96 16.66
CA PHE A 7 2.36 -10.92 15.75
C PHE A 7 3.88 -10.88 15.61
N ASN A 8 4.63 -10.93 16.72
CA ASN A 8 6.09 -10.99 16.67
C ASN A 8 6.59 -12.23 15.91
N SER A 9 5.93 -13.38 16.09
CA SER A 9 6.27 -14.59 15.35
C SER A 9 6.07 -14.44 13.84
N GLU A 10 4.97 -13.78 13.43
CA GLU A 10 4.70 -13.49 12.02
C GLU A 10 5.71 -12.48 11.46
N MET A 11 6.07 -11.45 12.23
CA MET A 11 7.07 -10.47 11.82
C MET A 11 8.44 -11.11 11.56
N LEU A 12 8.87 -12.02 12.44
CA LEU A 12 10.12 -12.78 12.27
C LEU A 12 10.11 -13.64 11.00
N LYS A 13 8.97 -14.26 10.66
CA LYS A 13 8.82 -14.98 9.39
C LYS A 13 8.97 -14.03 8.20
N THR A 14 8.37 -12.84 8.24
CA THR A 14 8.41 -11.91 7.10
C THR A 14 9.79 -11.30 6.84
N ARG A 15 10.63 -11.11 7.86
CA ARG A 15 11.92 -10.37 7.76
C ARG A 15 12.90 -10.94 6.73
N ARG A 16 12.87 -12.24 6.46
CA ARG A 16 13.75 -12.91 5.48
C ARG A 16 13.00 -13.44 4.25
N THR A 17 11.76 -13.04 4.07
CA THR A 17 10.95 -13.47 2.93
C THR A 17 11.03 -12.46 1.80
N ALA A 18 10.59 -12.88 0.62
CA ALA A 18 10.38 -11.98 -0.51
C ALA A 18 9.44 -10.81 -0.17
N ALA A 19 8.60 -10.91 0.87
CA ALA A 19 7.69 -9.85 1.30
C ALA A 19 8.44 -8.57 1.70
N PHE A 20 9.46 -8.71 2.54
CA PHE A 20 10.26 -7.58 2.99
C PHE A 20 11.01 -6.92 1.83
N TRP A 21 11.71 -7.71 1.02
CA TRP A 21 12.47 -7.19 -0.12
C TRP A 21 11.57 -6.59 -1.21
N MET A 22 10.39 -7.15 -1.45
CA MET A 22 9.40 -6.60 -2.37
C MET A 22 8.86 -5.26 -1.87
N SER A 23 8.68 -5.10 -0.55
CA SER A 23 8.26 -3.82 0.05
C SER A 23 9.30 -2.73 -0.18
N VAL A 24 10.59 -3.04 0.07
CA VAL A 24 11.70 -2.09 -0.10
C VAL A 24 11.93 -1.80 -1.58
N ALA A 25 12.02 -2.82 -2.43
CA ALA A 25 12.28 -2.66 -3.86
C ALA A 25 11.12 -1.97 -4.59
N GLY A 26 9.88 -2.33 -4.25
CA GLY A 26 8.68 -1.69 -4.80
C GLY A 26 8.61 -0.21 -4.42
N ALA A 27 8.94 0.13 -3.16
CA ALA A 27 8.98 1.51 -2.69
C ALA A 27 10.12 2.32 -3.35
N ALA A 28 11.24 1.69 -3.67
CA ALA A 28 12.38 2.35 -4.32
C ALA A 28 12.18 2.60 -5.82
N PHE A 29 11.28 1.87 -6.48
CA PHE A 29 11.14 1.92 -7.94
C PHE A 29 10.88 3.33 -8.48
N ILE A 30 9.87 4.03 -7.95
CA ILE A 30 9.52 5.40 -8.39
C ILE A 30 10.60 6.42 -8.00
N PRO A 31 11.06 6.50 -6.72
CA PRO A 31 12.11 7.44 -6.34
C PRO A 31 13.39 7.29 -7.17
N CYS A 32 13.79 6.07 -7.53
CA CYS A 32 14.94 5.81 -8.38
C CYS A 32 14.75 6.37 -9.80
N ILE A 33 13.56 6.21 -10.39
CA ILE A 33 13.25 6.80 -11.71
C ILE A 33 13.31 8.33 -11.64
N PHE A 34 12.74 8.94 -10.60
CA PHE A 34 12.79 10.39 -10.42
C PHE A 34 14.22 10.91 -10.25
N LEU A 35 15.06 10.19 -9.48
CA LEU A 35 16.47 10.51 -9.34
C LEU A 35 17.19 10.50 -10.69
N LEU A 36 17.00 9.45 -11.51
CA LEU A 36 17.59 9.37 -12.85
C LEU A 36 17.12 10.50 -13.75
N ILE A 37 15.83 10.86 -13.69
CA ILE A 37 15.28 11.97 -14.47
C ILE A 37 15.92 13.30 -14.07
N TYR A 38 16.11 13.55 -12.78
CA TYR A 38 16.73 14.78 -12.29
C TYR A 38 18.20 14.89 -12.65
N LEU A 39 18.94 13.77 -12.67
CA LEU A 39 20.34 13.74 -13.08
C LEU A 39 20.52 13.88 -14.60
N THR A 40 19.62 13.30 -15.41
CA THR A 40 19.75 13.29 -16.88
C THR A 40 19.14 14.49 -17.57
N LYS A 41 18.10 15.11 -16.99
CA LYS A 41 17.35 16.22 -17.61
C LYS A 41 17.04 17.34 -16.61
N PRO A 42 18.06 17.92 -15.94
CA PRO A 42 17.84 18.98 -14.96
C PRO A 42 17.14 20.20 -15.57
N ASP A 43 17.54 20.63 -16.76
CA ASP A 43 17.02 21.84 -17.42
C ASP A 43 15.51 21.79 -17.71
N LYS A 44 14.94 20.58 -17.86
CA LYS A 44 13.49 20.39 -18.07
C LYS A 44 12.70 20.31 -16.78
N MET A 45 13.35 19.96 -15.66
CA MET A 45 12.69 19.71 -14.38
C MET A 45 12.79 20.90 -13.43
N ILE A 46 13.90 21.65 -13.45
CA ILE A 46 14.08 22.83 -12.60
C ILE A 46 12.95 23.84 -12.81
N PRO A 47 12.59 24.28 -14.04
CA PRO A 47 11.51 25.26 -14.22
C PRO A 47 10.14 24.76 -13.76
N LYS A 48 9.90 23.44 -13.85
CA LYS A 48 8.65 22.83 -13.37
C LYS A 48 8.56 22.80 -11.85
N LEU A 49 9.71 22.65 -11.19
CA LEU A 49 9.81 22.60 -9.74
C LEU A 49 9.88 24.00 -9.13
N GLU A 50 10.28 25.04 -9.86
CA GLU A 50 10.28 26.42 -9.34
C GLU A 50 8.87 26.94 -8.99
N LEU A 51 7.82 26.37 -9.57
CA LEU A 51 6.44 26.76 -9.30
C LEU A 51 5.87 26.16 -7.98
N GLY A 52 6.46 25.08 -7.45
CA GLY A 52 5.88 24.36 -6.31
C GLY A 52 6.83 23.46 -5.50
N GLY A 53 8.11 23.44 -5.82
CA GLY A 53 9.19 22.71 -5.13
C GLY A 53 8.79 21.32 -4.64
N TRP A 54 8.70 21.20 -3.32
CA TRP A 54 8.36 19.95 -2.64
C TRP A 54 6.96 19.43 -2.96
N THR A 55 5.96 20.30 -3.05
CA THR A 55 4.56 19.86 -3.25
C THR A 55 4.42 19.24 -4.63
N MET A 56 5.00 19.86 -5.66
CA MET A 56 5.01 19.32 -7.02
C MET A 56 5.79 18.01 -7.10
N HIS A 57 6.99 17.95 -6.51
CA HIS A 57 7.80 16.73 -6.49
C HIS A 57 7.07 15.55 -5.84
N LEU A 58 6.51 15.75 -4.64
CA LEU A 58 5.77 14.73 -3.92
C LEU A 58 4.49 14.34 -4.64
N GLN A 59 3.74 15.32 -5.18
CA GLN A 59 2.51 15.05 -5.92
C GLN A 59 2.79 14.18 -7.15
N MET A 60 3.83 14.48 -7.93
CA MET A 60 4.20 13.68 -9.10
C MET A 60 4.56 12.24 -8.69
N GLY A 61 5.34 12.06 -7.62
CA GLY A 61 5.70 10.73 -7.13
C GLY A 61 4.49 9.94 -6.62
N TRP A 62 3.63 10.58 -5.82
CA TRP A 62 2.39 9.99 -5.32
C TRP A 62 1.39 9.68 -6.42
N GLN A 63 1.35 10.47 -7.49
CA GLN A 63 0.53 10.20 -8.67
C GLN A 63 0.95 8.94 -9.42
N SER A 64 2.26 8.79 -9.65
CA SER A 64 2.80 7.57 -10.23
C SER A 64 2.59 6.35 -9.33
N LEU A 65 2.61 6.55 -8.00
CA LEU A 65 2.49 5.48 -7.02
C LEU A 65 1.03 5.01 -6.84
N SER A 66 0.12 5.92 -6.51
CA SER A 66 -1.27 5.64 -6.14
C SER A 66 -2.13 5.18 -7.33
N SER A 67 -1.70 5.45 -8.56
CA SER A 67 -2.44 5.02 -9.74
C SER A 67 -2.41 3.51 -9.91
N PHE A 68 -1.24 2.87 -9.85
CA PHE A 68 -1.14 1.43 -10.17
C PHE A 68 -0.20 0.68 -9.24
N LEU A 69 1.02 1.18 -9.05
CA LEU A 69 2.09 0.44 -8.38
C LEU A 69 1.72 0.10 -6.93
N PHE A 70 1.09 1.02 -6.21
CA PHE A 70 0.74 0.81 -4.81
C PHE A 70 -0.42 -0.19 -4.60
N PRO A 71 -1.58 -0.06 -5.28
CA PRO A 71 -2.61 -1.10 -5.26
C PRO A 71 -2.07 -2.48 -5.68
N MET A 72 -1.22 -2.52 -6.71
CA MET A 72 -0.57 -3.76 -7.17
C MET A 72 0.31 -4.37 -6.08
N TYR A 73 1.17 -3.56 -5.45
CA TYR A 73 2.00 -4.00 -4.33
C TYR A 73 1.15 -4.59 -3.18
N VAL A 74 0.03 -3.95 -2.86
CA VAL A 74 -0.89 -4.42 -1.79
C VAL A 74 -1.50 -5.77 -2.14
N ILE A 75 -1.88 -5.98 -3.40
CA ILE A 75 -2.36 -7.30 -3.87
C ILE A 75 -1.28 -8.36 -3.68
N LEU A 76 -0.04 -8.05 -4.09
CA LEU A 76 1.07 -8.99 -3.99
C LEU A 76 1.43 -9.34 -2.54
N ILE A 77 1.50 -8.35 -1.64
CA ILE A 77 1.87 -8.59 -0.24
C ILE A 77 0.79 -9.40 0.50
N CYS A 78 -0.48 -9.14 0.20
CA CYS A 78 -1.62 -9.89 0.76
C CYS A 78 -1.64 -11.35 0.29
N ALA A 79 -1.19 -11.61 -0.94
CA ALA A 79 -1.05 -12.98 -1.44
C ALA A 79 0.19 -13.67 -0.87
N LEU A 80 1.31 -12.95 -0.75
CA LEU A 80 2.59 -13.53 -0.39
C LEU A 80 2.66 -13.99 1.07
N ILE A 81 2.09 -13.23 2.01
CA ILE A 81 2.15 -13.55 3.44
C ILE A 81 1.47 -14.89 3.77
N PRO A 82 0.21 -15.14 3.37
CA PRO A 82 -0.40 -16.47 3.50
C PRO A 82 0.32 -17.55 2.69
N GLN A 83 0.88 -17.21 1.53
CA GLN A 83 1.58 -18.17 0.67
C GLN A 83 2.83 -18.77 1.32
N VAL A 84 3.51 -18.05 2.22
CA VAL A 84 4.64 -18.59 2.99
C VAL A 84 4.23 -19.86 3.73
N GLU A 85 3.02 -19.91 4.28
CA GLU A 85 2.51 -21.06 5.03
C GLU A 85 2.10 -22.21 4.10
N TYR A 86 1.47 -21.91 2.96
CA TYR A 86 1.11 -22.92 1.96
C TYR A 86 2.34 -23.55 1.32
N ARG A 87 3.35 -22.76 0.97
CA ARG A 87 4.58 -23.24 0.33
C ARG A 87 5.40 -24.16 1.23
N ASN A 88 5.37 -23.88 2.55
CA ASN A 88 6.12 -24.65 3.53
C ASN A 88 5.30 -25.75 4.23
N ASN A 89 4.03 -25.96 3.82
CA ASN A 89 3.08 -26.85 4.50
C ASN A 89 2.96 -26.57 6.02
N ALA A 90 3.19 -25.31 6.42
CA ALA A 90 3.36 -24.92 7.81
C ALA A 90 2.02 -24.60 8.52
N TRP A 91 0.90 -24.57 7.78
CA TRP A 91 -0.44 -24.41 8.36
C TRP A 91 -0.74 -25.43 9.46
N LYS A 92 -0.30 -26.70 9.30
CA LYS A 92 -0.47 -27.72 10.34
C LYS A 92 0.27 -27.36 11.63
N GLN A 93 1.46 -26.79 11.53
CA GLN A 93 2.26 -26.33 12.67
C GLN A 93 1.61 -25.11 13.34
N VAL A 94 1.07 -24.19 12.54
CA VAL A 94 0.33 -23.03 13.05
C VAL A 94 -0.89 -23.48 13.86
N TRP A 95 -1.66 -24.45 13.37
CA TRP A 95 -2.83 -24.97 14.08
C TRP A 95 -2.52 -25.88 15.27
N ALA A 96 -1.34 -26.50 15.29
CA ALA A 96 -0.85 -27.25 16.45
C ALA A 96 -0.32 -26.33 17.57
N SER A 97 -0.03 -25.05 17.25
CA SER A 97 0.41 -24.09 18.25
C SER A 97 -0.74 -23.68 19.19
N PRO A 98 -0.46 -23.26 20.44
CA PRO A 98 -1.47 -22.85 21.42
C PRO A 98 -1.98 -21.41 21.14
N GLN A 99 -2.29 -21.12 19.88
CA GLN A 99 -2.82 -19.87 19.40
C GLN A 99 -4.27 -20.03 18.95
N THR A 100 -5.11 -19.04 19.25
CA THR A 100 -6.50 -19.04 18.78
C THR A 100 -6.58 -18.69 17.29
N THR A 101 -7.67 -19.06 16.62
CA THR A 101 -7.90 -18.67 15.21
C THR A 101 -7.89 -17.16 15.03
N GLY A 102 -8.39 -16.41 16.02
CA GLY A 102 -8.37 -14.94 16.01
C GLY A 102 -6.97 -14.36 16.11
N GLU A 103 -6.15 -14.90 17.03
CA GLU A 103 -4.74 -14.49 17.16
C GLU A 103 -3.98 -14.66 15.84
N VAL A 104 -4.08 -15.84 15.21
CA VAL A 104 -3.39 -16.12 13.93
C VAL A 104 -3.89 -15.19 12.81
N PHE A 105 -5.21 -15.01 12.70
CA PHE A 105 -5.82 -14.16 11.66
C PHE A 105 -5.38 -12.70 11.79
N PHE A 106 -5.55 -12.11 12.98
CA PHE A 106 -5.21 -10.71 13.19
C PHE A 106 -3.70 -10.47 13.23
N ALA A 107 -2.89 -11.44 13.65
CA ALA A 107 -1.43 -11.34 13.56
C ALA A 107 -0.95 -11.26 12.10
N LYS A 108 -1.47 -12.13 11.22
CA LYS A 108 -1.13 -12.10 9.78
C LYS A 108 -1.62 -10.83 9.10
N TRP A 109 -2.83 -10.40 9.44
CA TRP A 109 -3.36 -9.11 8.99
C TRP A 109 -2.47 -7.95 9.43
N GLY A 110 -2.07 -7.92 10.71
CA GLY A 110 -1.15 -6.91 11.24
C GLY A 110 0.21 -6.93 10.54
N ALA A 111 0.73 -8.11 10.18
CA ALA A 111 1.98 -8.24 9.45
C ALA A 111 1.87 -7.62 8.04
N ILE A 112 0.75 -7.84 7.34
CA ILE A 112 0.44 -7.17 6.06
C ILE A 112 0.46 -5.65 6.24
N GLN A 113 -0.25 -5.13 7.25
CA GLN A 113 -0.31 -3.69 7.50
C GLN A 113 1.05 -3.10 7.85
N SER A 114 1.89 -3.84 8.57
CA SER A 114 3.25 -3.43 8.89
C SER A 114 4.14 -3.34 7.65
N MET A 115 4.01 -4.27 6.70
CA MET A 115 4.73 -4.20 5.42
C MET A 115 4.24 -3.02 4.57
N ILE A 116 2.94 -2.72 4.60
CA ILE A 116 2.39 -1.52 3.94
C ILE A 116 2.96 -0.25 4.57
N LEU A 117 3.00 -0.14 5.91
CA LEU A 117 3.60 1.01 6.60
C LEU A 117 5.11 1.13 6.32
N LEU A 118 5.83 0.02 6.26
CA LEU A 118 7.24 0.00 5.85
C LEU A 118 7.41 0.57 4.44
N PHE A 119 6.55 0.16 3.50
CA PHE A 119 6.55 0.69 2.13
C PHE A 119 6.38 2.22 2.13
N PHE A 120 5.43 2.75 2.90
CA PHE A 120 5.23 4.19 3.04
C PHE A 120 6.50 4.89 3.56
N VAL A 121 7.08 4.40 4.65
CA VAL A 121 8.28 5.01 5.26
C VAL A 121 9.45 5.01 4.28
N VAL A 122 9.70 3.89 3.61
CA VAL A 122 10.80 3.78 2.62
C VAL A 122 10.54 4.69 1.42
N PHE A 123 9.32 4.70 0.88
CA PHE A 123 8.98 5.54 -0.27
C PHE A 123 9.16 7.03 0.02
N ASN A 124 8.58 7.54 1.11
CA ASN A 124 8.70 8.95 1.48
C ASN A 124 10.16 9.32 1.82
N GLY A 125 10.87 8.44 2.54
CA GLY A 125 12.28 8.63 2.87
C GLY A 125 13.15 8.75 1.63
N LEU A 126 12.95 7.88 0.64
CA LEU A 126 13.69 7.92 -0.62
C LEU A 126 13.31 9.13 -1.49
N MET A 127 12.03 9.52 -1.54
CA MET A 127 11.61 10.74 -2.25
C MET A 127 12.31 11.97 -1.68
N ILE A 128 12.24 12.16 -0.36
CA ILE A 128 12.85 13.31 0.31
C ILE A 128 14.38 13.26 0.19
N GLY A 129 14.98 12.09 0.41
CA GLY A 129 16.42 11.88 0.30
C GLY A 129 16.96 12.17 -1.10
N ASN A 130 16.25 11.71 -2.14
CA ASN A 130 16.65 11.94 -3.53
C ASN A 130 16.53 13.42 -3.91
N ALA A 131 15.48 14.12 -3.48
CA ALA A 131 15.33 15.55 -3.72
C ALA A 131 16.45 16.37 -3.04
N ALA A 132 16.79 16.03 -1.79
CA ALA A 132 17.89 16.66 -1.07
C ALA A 132 19.25 16.38 -1.75
N LEU A 133 19.51 15.13 -2.14
CA LEU A 133 20.74 14.73 -2.82
C LEU A 133 20.92 15.46 -4.16
N VAL A 134 19.85 15.56 -4.96
CA VAL A 134 19.89 16.28 -6.24
C VAL A 134 20.14 17.77 -6.04
N ASN A 135 19.59 18.39 -4.98
CA ASN A 135 19.86 19.79 -4.70
C ASN A 135 21.31 20.05 -4.24
N ILE A 136 21.92 19.09 -3.53
CA ILE A 136 23.34 19.16 -3.17
C ILE A 136 24.21 19.10 -4.44
N ILE A 137 23.86 18.23 -5.40
CA ILE A 137 24.61 18.08 -6.66
C ILE A 137 24.41 19.29 -7.58
N ASN A 138 23.19 19.83 -7.65
CA ASN A 138 22.85 20.98 -8.49
C ASN A 138 22.03 21.99 -7.68
N PRO A 139 22.67 23.04 -7.13
CA PRO A 139 22.02 24.05 -6.30
C PRO A 139 20.93 24.88 -7.00
N LYS A 140 20.74 24.71 -8.32
CA LYS A 140 19.64 25.34 -9.07
C LYS A 140 18.28 24.77 -8.71
N PHE A 141 18.21 23.62 -8.03
CA PHE A 141 16.93 23.08 -7.59
C PHE A 141 16.36 23.90 -6.40
N PRO A 142 15.04 24.15 -6.37
CA PRO A 142 14.44 25.04 -5.37
C PRO A 142 14.22 24.39 -3.98
N PHE A 143 14.62 23.13 -3.78
CA PHE A 143 14.22 22.33 -2.61
C PHE A 143 14.71 22.89 -1.27
N PHE A 144 15.88 23.52 -1.18
CA PHE A 144 16.36 24.12 0.08
C PHE A 144 15.80 25.52 0.33
N HIS A 145 15.28 26.18 -0.71
CA HIS A 145 14.68 27.50 -0.61
C HIS A 145 13.19 27.44 -0.23
N MET A 146 12.57 26.26 -0.34
CA MET A 146 11.16 26.05 -0.07
C MET A 146 10.97 25.10 1.13
N ALA A 147 10.05 25.44 2.02
CA ALA A 147 9.71 24.59 3.15
C ALA A 147 8.87 23.37 2.72
N LEU A 148 9.18 22.21 3.29
CA LEU A 148 8.38 21.01 3.14
C LEU A 148 7.14 21.09 4.05
N ASP A 149 5.95 20.95 3.48
CA ASP A 149 4.71 20.84 4.25
C ASP A 149 4.54 19.41 4.81
N TRP A 150 5.10 19.20 6.00
CA TRP A 150 4.98 17.94 6.74
C TRP A 150 3.53 17.58 7.07
N LYS A 151 2.66 18.57 7.30
CA LYS A 151 1.26 18.32 7.65
C LYS A 151 0.52 17.76 6.44
N ALA A 152 0.69 18.36 5.26
CA ALA A 152 0.12 17.84 4.02
C ALA A 152 0.65 16.44 3.69
N LEU A 153 1.94 16.19 3.91
CA LEU A 153 2.54 14.88 3.68
C LEU A 153 1.94 13.81 4.59
N ILE A 154 1.86 14.05 5.90
CA ILE A 154 1.28 13.11 6.86
C ILE A 154 -0.20 12.88 6.52
N HIS A 155 -0.94 13.93 6.22
CA HIS A 155 -2.36 13.84 5.85
C HIS A 155 -2.57 12.97 4.60
N LEU A 156 -1.74 13.16 3.57
CA LEU A 156 -1.76 12.33 2.36
C LEU A 156 -1.47 10.87 2.66
N ASN A 157 -0.44 10.59 3.47
CA ASN A 157 -0.06 9.24 3.85
C ASN A 157 -1.18 8.53 4.62
N VAL A 158 -1.79 9.20 5.60
CA VAL A 158 -2.90 8.64 6.41
C VAL A 158 -4.12 8.36 5.53
N LYS A 159 -4.55 9.31 4.69
CA LYS A 159 -5.70 9.11 3.81
C LYS A 159 -5.46 7.99 2.80
N THR A 160 -4.25 7.96 2.21
CA THR A 160 -3.88 6.90 1.27
C THR A 160 -3.82 5.53 1.95
N PHE A 161 -3.32 5.46 3.19
CA PHE A 161 -3.34 4.23 3.98
C PHE A 161 -4.77 3.74 4.22
N VAL A 162 -5.67 4.63 4.68
CA VAL A 162 -7.10 4.33 4.88
C VAL A 162 -7.76 3.85 3.59
N SER A 163 -7.44 4.48 2.45
CA SER A 163 -8.00 4.11 1.14
C SER A 163 -7.68 2.66 0.72
N VAL A 164 -6.54 2.13 1.16
CA VAL A 164 -6.03 0.80 0.78
C VAL A 164 -6.38 -0.28 1.80
N LEU A 165 -6.88 0.07 2.98
CA LEU A 165 -7.35 -0.91 3.97
C LEU A 165 -8.43 -1.84 3.40
N SER A 166 -9.31 -1.33 2.54
CA SER A 166 -10.37 -2.14 1.92
C SER A 166 -9.80 -3.15 0.92
N ILE A 167 -8.88 -2.70 0.06
CA ILE A 167 -8.17 -3.57 -0.90
C ILE A 167 -7.42 -4.67 -0.17
N SER A 168 -6.64 -4.29 0.85
CA SER A 168 -5.85 -5.26 1.62
C SER A 168 -6.75 -6.27 2.32
N ALA A 169 -7.89 -5.86 2.90
CA ALA A 169 -8.77 -6.78 3.64
C ALA A 169 -9.46 -7.78 2.70
N PHE A 170 -9.95 -7.29 1.56
CA PHE A 170 -10.49 -8.13 0.50
C PHE A 170 -9.44 -9.14 0.00
N GLN A 171 -8.22 -8.66 -0.29
CA GLN A 171 -7.16 -9.51 -0.80
C GLN A 171 -6.64 -10.52 0.21
N TYR A 172 -6.58 -10.14 1.48
CA TYR A 172 -6.20 -11.04 2.55
C TYR A 172 -7.20 -12.18 2.69
N TRP A 173 -8.50 -11.86 2.72
CA TRP A 173 -9.56 -12.87 2.72
C TRP A 173 -9.43 -13.82 1.52
N LEU A 174 -9.28 -13.26 0.32
CA LEU A 174 -9.13 -14.04 -0.91
C LEU A 174 -7.92 -14.98 -0.84
N SER A 175 -6.79 -14.48 -0.33
CA SER A 175 -5.52 -15.21 -0.26
C SER A 175 -5.51 -16.31 0.80
N LEU A 176 -6.37 -16.26 1.81
CA LEU A 176 -6.62 -17.39 2.72
C LEU A 176 -7.47 -18.49 2.07
N ARG A 177 -8.19 -18.18 0.99
CA ARG A 177 -9.08 -19.14 0.34
C ARG A 177 -8.35 -20.08 -0.61
N PHE A 178 -7.36 -19.54 -1.34
CA PHE A 178 -6.63 -20.27 -2.37
C PHE A 178 -5.25 -20.72 -1.87
N LYS A 179 -4.88 -21.97 -2.16
CA LYS A 179 -3.53 -22.50 -1.89
C LYS A 179 -2.48 -21.99 -2.89
N SER A 180 -2.94 -21.50 -4.04
CA SER A 180 -2.08 -20.99 -5.12
C SER A 180 -1.91 -19.49 -5.01
N PHE A 181 -0.69 -19.02 -5.24
CA PHE A 181 -0.36 -17.59 -5.31
C PHE A 181 -1.05 -16.89 -6.49
N VAL A 182 -1.18 -17.60 -7.62
CA VAL A 182 -1.64 -17.02 -8.89
C VAL A 182 -3.11 -16.61 -8.84
N ALA A 183 -3.98 -17.38 -8.18
CA ALA A 183 -5.42 -17.11 -8.20
C ALA A 183 -5.81 -15.80 -7.49
N PRO A 184 -5.41 -15.54 -6.22
CA PRO A 184 -5.69 -14.27 -5.55
C PRO A 184 -5.09 -13.08 -6.29
N VAL A 185 -3.84 -13.21 -6.78
CA VAL A 185 -3.16 -12.14 -7.51
C VAL A 185 -3.89 -11.84 -8.82
N GLY A 186 -4.23 -12.86 -9.61
CA GLY A 186 -4.94 -12.67 -10.88
C GLY A 186 -6.28 -11.98 -10.73
N ILE A 187 -7.08 -12.40 -9.74
CA ILE A 187 -8.36 -11.74 -9.41
C ILE A 187 -8.13 -10.31 -8.96
N GLY A 188 -7.11 -10.07 -8.12
CA GLY A 188 -6.77 -8.73 -7.67
C GLY A 188 -6.35 -7.77 -8.77
N LEU A 189 -5.50 -8.24 -9.68
CA LEU A 189 -5.06 -7.45 -10.82
C LEU A 189 -6.22 -7.18 -11.79
N ALA A 190 -7.10 -8.15 -12.02
CA ALA A 190 -8.30 -7.95 -12.83
C ALA A 190 -9.22 -6.86 -12.23
N LEU A 191 -9.44 -6.88 -10.91
CA LEU A 191 -10.23 -5.85 -10.21
C LEU A 191 -9.54 -4.49 -10.19
N LEU A 192 -8.20 -4.46 -10.07
CA LEU A 192 -7.42 -3.23 -10.18
C LEU A 192 -7.58 -2.60 -11.56
N ILE A 193 -7.43 -3.38 -12.63
CA ILE A 193 -7.60 -2.92 -14.01
C ILE A 193 -9.04 -2.43 -14.22
N ALA A 194 -10.04 -3.18 -13.74
CA ALA A 194 -11.44 -2.76 -13.81
C ALA A 194 -11.68 -1.44 -13.08
N GLY A 195 -11.10 -1.24 -11.89
CA GLY A 195 -11.18 0.02 -11.15
C GLY A 195 -10.52 1.20 -11.86
N LEU A 196 -9.38 0.96 -12.51
CA LEU A 196 -8.70 1.96 -13.34
C LEU A 196 -9.51 2.35 -14.57
N ILE A 197 -10.06 1.37 -15.27
CA ILE A 197 -10.95 1.59 -16.41
C ILE A 197 -12.17 2.40 -15.98
N ALA A 198 -12.86 1.98 -14.92
CA ALA A 198 -14.02 2.69 -14.39
C ALA A 198 -13.70 4.15 -14.02
N THR A 199 -12.54 4.38 -13.41
CA THR A 199 -12.07 5.74 -13.08
C THR A 199 -11.73 6.56 -14.32
N GLY A 200 -11.14 5.93 -15.34
CA GLY A 200 -10.78 6.57 -16.61
C GLY A 200 -12.01 6.99 -17.43
N PHE A 201 -13.06 6.15 -17.44
CA PHE A 201 -14.34 6.46 -18.08
C PHE A 201 -15.24 7.40 -17.26
N GLY A 202 -14.86 7.75 -16.03
CA GLY A 202 -15.62 8.68 -15.20
C GLY A 202 -16.97 8.13 -14.75
N TRP A 203 -17.07 6.83 -14.47
CA TRP A 203 -18.32 6.21 -14.05
C TRP A 203 -18.81 6.80 -12.70
N GLU A 204 -20.09 7.13 -12.60
CA GLU A 204 -20.67 7.83 -11.43
C GLU A 204 -20.53 7.06 -10.10
N HIS A 205 -20.30 5.74 -10.18
CA HIS A 205 -20.23 4.85 -9.03
C HIS A 205 -18.81 4.38 -8.71
N VAL A 206 -17.78 5.03 -9.26
CA VAL A 206 -16.36 4.69 -9.00
C VAL A 206 -16.03 4.76 -7.51
N ASP A 207 -16.70 5.63 -6.76
CA ASP A 207 -16.59 5.79 -5.31
C ASP A 207 -16.98 4.54 -4.52
N LYS A 208 -17.61 3.54 -5.15
CA LYS A 208 -17.97 2.25 -4.51
C LYS A 208 -16.95 1.15 -4.78
N ILE A 209 -15.95 1.38 -5.63
CA ILE A 209 -14.96 0.37 -6.04
C ILE A 209 -13.71 0.51 -5.17
N PRO A 210 -13.41 -0.44 -4.25
CA PRO A 210 -12.24 -0.37 -3.37
C PRO A 210 -10.92 -0.09 -4.10
N PHE A 211 -10.74 -0.72 -5.26
CA PHE A 211 -9.52 -0.62 -6.07
C PHE A 211 -9.33 0.76 -6.73
N ALA A 212 -10.35 1.61 -6.76
CA ALA A 212 -10.27 2.99 -7.25
C ALA A 212 -9.95 4.01 -6.15
N TYR A 213 -10.09 3.65 -4.87
CA TYR A 213 -9.94 4.60 -3.76
C TYR A 213 -8.57 5.28 -3.68
N PRO A 214 -7.44 4.63 -3.99
CA PRO A 214 -6.12 5.29 -3.89
C PRO A 214 -5.97 6.45 -4.88
N ILE A 215 -6.50 6.31 -6.10
CA ILE A 215 -6.46 7.38 -7.09
C ILE A 215 -7.50 8.47 -6.80
N LEU A 216 -8.68 8.12 -6.27
CA LEU A 216 -9.68 9.09 -5.82
C LEU A 216 -9.18 9.92 -4.64
N THR A 217 -8.48 9.30 -3.69
CA THR A 217 -7.88 9.96 -2.53
C THR A 217 -6.87 11.02 -2.99
N LEU A 218 -5.99 10.67 -3.92
CA LEU A 218 -5.05 11.62 -4.50
C LEU A 218 -5.75 12.78 -5.20
N LYS A 219 -6.77 12.50 -6.04
CA LYS A 219 -7.56 13.54 -6.71
C LYS A 219 -8.25 14.47 -5.71
N SER A 220 -8.78 13.94 -4.61
CA SER A 220 -9.43 14.73 -3.56
C SER A 220 -8.47 15.68 -2.86
N MET A 221 -7.20 15.28 -2.70
CA MET A 221 -6.17 16.13 -2.08
C MET A 221 -5.75 17.30 -2.98
N MET A 222 -6.01 17.22 -4.29
CA MET A 222 -5.79 18.30 -5.25
C MET A 222 -6.93 19.34 -5.25
N MET A 223 -8.03 19.09 -4.53
CA MET A 223 -9.16 20.01 -4.45
C MET A 223 -9.04 20.98 -3.25
N PRO A 224 -9.52 22.24 -3.39
CA PRO A 224 -9.34 23.28 -2.37
C PRO A 224 -10.18 23.10 -1.10
N LYS A 225 -11.27 22.32 -1.13
CA LYS A 225 -12.04 21.94 0.06
C LYS A 225 -11.61 20.56 0.53
N GLN A 226 -10.95 20.51 1.69
CA GLN A 226 -10.50 19.27 2.31
C GLN A 226 -11.32 18.99 3.56
N ASP A 227 -12.25 18.04 3.46
CA ASP A 227 -12.78 17.36 4.64
C ASP A 227 -11.70 16.40 5.21
N TYR A 228 -11.74 16.16 6.53
CA TYR A 228 -10.82 15.25 7.21
C TYR A 228 -10.86 13.82 6.61
N LEU A 229 -12.06 13.34 6.26
CA LEU A 229 -12.25 12.08 5.53
C LEU A 229 -13.30 12.26 4.43
N VAL A 230 -13.00 11.75 3.25
CA VAL A 230 -13.89 11.81 2.09
C VAL A 230 -14.81 10.58 2.06
N LYS A 231 -15.95 10.66 1.37
CA LYS A 231 -16.96 9.58 1.31
C LYS A 231 -16.37 8.20 0.96
N HIS A 232 -15.46 8.12 -0.01
CA HIS A 232 -14.83 6.86 -0.41
C HIS A 232 -13.90 6.28 0.67
N GLU A 233 -13.31 7.11 1.54
CA GLU A 233 -12.50 6.66 2.68
C GLU A 233 -13.36 6.04 3.78
N TRP A 234 -14.54 6.62 4.03
CA TRP A 234 -15.54 6.00 4.91
C TRP A 234 -16.02 4.65 4.38
N TYR A 235 -16.29 4.56 3.07
CA TYR A 235 -16.59 3.27 2.44
C TYR A 235 -15.42 2.30 2.55
N SER A 236 -14.18 2.77 2.45
CA SER A 236 -12.99 1.92 2.66
C SER A 236 -13.02 1.26 4.04
N LEU A 237 -13.25 2.04 5.10
CA LEU A 237 -13.32 1.51 6.47
C LEU A 237 -14.48 0.50 6.64
N ALA A 238 -15.64 0.80 6.06
CA ALA A 238 -16.79 -0.10 6.08
C ALA A 238 -16.49 -1.43 5.35
N TYR A 239 -15.88 -1.37 4.16
CA TYR A 239 -15.46 -2.56 3.42
C TYR A 239 -14.38 -3.34 4.16
N THR A 240 -13.43 -2.68 4.80
CA THR A 240 -12.42 -3.34 5.64
C THR A 240 -13.07 -4.14 6.76
N ALA A 241 -14.00 -3.52 7.52
CA ALA A 241 -14.72 -4.23 8.59
C ALA A 241 -15.49 -5.44 8.04
N LEU A 242 -16.21 -5.25 6.93
CA LEU A 242 -16.96 -6.32 6.26
C LEU A 242 -16.06 -7.48 5.83
N PHE A 243 -14.96 -7.22 5.12
CA PHE A 243 -14.08 -8.27 4.62
C PHE A 243 -13.26 -8.95 5.72
N LEU A 244 -12.91 -8.24 6.80
CA LEU A 244 -12.26 -8.87 7.96
C LEU A 244 -13.22 -9.80 8.70
N VAL A 245 -14.49 -9.41 8.89
CA VAL A 245 -15.51 -10.28 9.49
C VAL A 245 -15.74 -11.50 8.61
N LEU A 246 -15.93 -11.30 7.31
CA LEU A 246 -16.09 -12.41 6.36
C LEU A 246 -14.89 -13.35 6.36
N GLY A 247 -13.67 -12.80 6.31
CA GLY A 247 -12.44 -13.61 6.32
C GLY A 247 -12.22 -14.37 7.62
N PHE A 248 -12.57 -13.77 8.76
CA PHE A 248 -12.48 -14.45 10.05
C PHE A 248 -13.49 -15.59 10.18
N LEU A 249 -14.75 -15.35 9.78
CA LEU A 249 -15.80 -16.38 9.80
C LEU A 249 -15.46 -17.52 8.83
N ASP A 250 -15.00 -17.20 7.62
CA ASP A 250 -14.55 -18.17 6.63
C ASP A 250 -13.44 -19.05 7.21
N LEU A 251 -12.39 -18.45 7.77
CA LEU A 251 -11.29 -19.20 8.40
C LEU A 251 -11.75 -20.05 9.60
N ARG A 252 -12.67 -19.54 10.41
CA ARG A 252 -13.17 -20.22 11.62
C ARG A 252 -14.00 -21.46 11.27
N TYR A 253 -14.91 -21.37 10.30
CA TYR A 253 -15.84 -22.46 9.99
C TYR A 253 -15.35 -23.42 8.90
N ARG A 254 -14.22 -23.13 8.24
CA ARG A 254 -13.65 -24.03 7.24
C ARG A 254 -13.15 -25.33 7.87
N LYS A 255 -13.60 -26.45 7.30
CA LYS A 255 -13.18 -27.81 7.68
C LYS A 255 -11.72 -28.10 7.30
N GLU A 256 -11.26 -27.56 6.17
CA GLU A 256 -9.88 -27.67 5.71
C GLU A 256 -9.15 -26.33 5.88
N ARG A 257 -8.11 -26.31 6.71
CA ARG A 257 -7.35 -25.09 7.03
C ARG A 257 -5.89 -25.11 6.54
N GLY A 258 -5.61 -25.87 5.49
CA GLY A 258 -4.26 -26.06 4.94
C GLY A 258 -4.10 -27.45 4.32
#